data_AF-A0A928USZ4-F1
#
_entry.id   AF-A0A928USZ4-F1
#
_cell.length_a   1.000
_cell.length_b   1.000
_cell.length_c   1.000
_cell.angle_alpha   90.00
_cell.angle_beta   90.00
_cell.angle_gamma   90.00
#
_symmetry.space_group_name_H-M   'P 1'
#
loop_
_entity.id
_entity.type
_entity.pdbx_description
1 polymer ?
#
loop_
_entity_poly.entity_id
_entity_poly.type
_entity_poly.pdbx_seq_one_letter_code
_entity_poly.pdbx_strand_id
1 'polypeptide(L)' 'MKKRTRKFFGMIAIIIWLPIYAMMVLAVVISTPFLESGVADNALATFLFYLSAGLLWTIPPAILIKWMQKPE' A
#
# COMPACT_ATOMS: atom_id res chain seq x y z
N MET A 1 23.48 -7.23 -10.90
CA MET A 1 22.83 -8.47 -10.39
C MET A 1 21.95 -8.96 -11.52
N LYS A 2 22.14 -10.16 -12.08
CA LYS A 2 21.38 -10.60 -13.27
C LYS A 2 19.91 -10.18 -13.18
N LYS A 3 19.40 -9.51 -14.23
CA LYS A 3 18.05 -8.93 -14.31
C LYS A 3 16.93 -9.87 -13.82
N ARG A 4 17.07 -11.17 -14.06
CA ARG A 4 16.15 -12.23 -13.59
C ARG A 4 16.06 -12.32 -12.06
N THR A 5 17.18 -12.19 -11.35
CA THR A 5 17.25 -12.24 -9.88
C THR A 5 16.56 -11.02 -9.25
N ARG A 6 16.78 -9.82 -9.80
CA ARG A 6 16.11 -8.58 -9.36
C ARG A 6 14.60 -8.66 -9.52
N LYS A 7 14.13 -9.28 -10.62
CA LYS A 7 12.69 -9.52 -10.83
C LYS A 7 12.10 -10.53 -9.84
N PHE A 8 12.82 -11.58 -9.50
CA PHE A 8 12.35 -12.60 -8.55
C PHE A 8 12.18 -12.02 -7.14
N PHE A 9 13.20 -11.35 -6.61
CA PHE A 9 13.10 -10.70 -5.30
C PHE A 9 12.10 -9.56 -5.28
N GLY A 10 12.01 -8.79 -6.38
CA GLY A 10 11.02 -7.74 -6.50
C GLY A 10 9.58 -8.26 -6.45
N MET A 11 9.30 -9.38 -7.13
CA MET A 11 7.99 -10.05 -7.06
C MET A 11 7.66 -10.48 -5.62
N ILE A 12 8.59 -11.15 -4.94
CA ILE A 12 8.40 -11.59 -3.55
C ILE A 12 8.15 -10.40 -2.62
N ALA A 13 8.94 -9.33 -2.76
CA ALA A 13 8.80 -8.13 -1.96
C ALA A 13 7.41 -7.47 -2.14
N ILE A 14 6.90 -7.39 -3.37
CA ILE A 14 5.55 -6.86 -3.63
C ILE A 14 4.46 -7.75 -3.01
N ILE A 15 4.59 -9.07 -3.16
CA ILE A 15 3.62 -10.03 -2.60
C ILE A 15 3.57 -9.95 -1.08
N ILE A 16 4.72 -9.75 -0.41
CA ILE A 16 4.79 -9.60 1.05
C ILE A 16 4.33 -8.21 1.49
N TRP A 17 4.63 -7.17 0.70
CA TRP A 17 4.24 -5.80 1.02
C TRP A 17 2.72 -5.62 1.09
N LEU A 18 1.99 -6.23 0.16
CA LEU A 18 0.54 -6.07 0.07
C LEU A 18 -0.21 -6.47 1.36
N PRO A 19 -0.03 -7.67 1.95
CA PRO A 19 -0.70 -8.04 3.20
C PRO A 19 -0.23 -7.20 4.38
N ILE A 20 1.04 -6.83 4.46
CA ILE A 20 1.54 -5.94 5.53
C ILE A 20 0.84 -4.58 5.46
N TYR A 21 0.73 -4.00 4.26
CA TYR A 21 0.02 -2.75 4.07
C TYR A 21 -1.46 -2.87 4.43
N ALA A 22 -2.13 -3.93 3.99
CA ALA A 22 -3.53 -4.17 4.33
C ALA A 22 -3.74 -4.27 5.85
N MET A 23 -2.85 -4.98 6.56
CA MET A 23 -2.88 -5.06 8.03
C MET A 23 -2.63 -3.71 8.68
N MET A 24 -1.73 -2.88 8.16
CA MET A 24 -1.51 -1.52 8.67
C MET A 24 -2.75 -0.64 8.51
N VAL A 25 -3.39 -0.65 7.33
CA VAL A 25 -4.63 0.13 7.11
C VAL A 25 -5.74 -0.35 8.04
N LEU A 26 -5.90 -1.66 8.17
CA LEU A 26 -6.91 -2.24 9.06
C LEU A 26 -6.65 -1.89 10.53
N ALA A 27 -5.38 -1.95 10.97
CA ALA A 27 -4.99 -1.52 12.30
C ALA A 27 -5.31 -0.03 12.52
N VAL A 28 -5.05 0.84 11.55
CA VAL A 28 -5.40 2.27 11.63
C VAL A 28 -6.91 2.45 11.74
N VAL A 29 -7.71 1.77 10.91
CA VAL A 29 -9.18 1.87 10.97
C VAL A 29 -9.73 1.42 12.33
N ILE A 30 -9.20 0.34 12.90
CA ILE A 30 -9.67 -0.22 14.17
C ILE A 30 -9.19 0.60 15.38
N SER A 31 -7.96 1.10 15.35
CA SER A 31 -7.33 1.80 16.49
C SER A 31 -7.60 3.30 16.53
N THR A 32 -8.05 3.89 15.41
CA THR A 32 -8.40 5.31 15.37
C THR A 32 -9.89 5.51 15.56
N PRO A 33 -10.31 6.70 16.02
CA PRO A 33 -11.73 7.05 16.10
C PRO A 33 -12.41 7.13 14.72
N PHE A 34 -11.81 6.68 13.62
CA PHE A 34 -12.42 6.73 12.30
C PHE A 34 -13.86 6.16 12.30
N LEU A 35 -14.08 5.11 13.09
CA LEU A 35 -15.40 4.51 13.32
C LEU A 35 -16.20 5.18 14.46
N GLU A 36 -15.55 5.77 15.46
CA GLU A 36 -16.18 6.29 16.68
C GLU A 36 -16.51 7.79 16.64
N SER A 37 -15.80 8.58 15.83
CA SER A 37 -15.86 10.05 15.80
C SER A 37 -16.84 10.61 14.76
N GLY A 38 -17.66 9.76 14.14
CA GLY A 38 -18.59 10.17 13.07
C GLY A 38 -17.90 10.59 11.77
N VAL A 39 -16.59 10.38 11.63
CA VAL A 39 -15.85 10.60 10.37
C VAL A 39 -16.40 9.67 9.26
N ALA A 40 -16.81 8.46 9.64
CA ALA A 40 -17.53 7.54 8.76
C ALA A 40 -18.88 8.09 8.27
N ASP A 41 -19.53 8.97 9.04
CA ASP A 41 -20.83 9.57 8.67
C ASP A 41 -20.67 10.69 7.64
N ASN A 42 -19.46 11.26 7.51
CA ASN A 42 -19.14 12.23 6.48
C ASN A 42 -18.69 11.52 5.20
N ALA A 43 -19.54 11.57 4.17
CA ALA A 43 -19.29 10.94 2.87
C ALA A 43 -17.98 11.39 2.21
N LEU A 44 -17.62 12.67 2.34
CA LEU A 44 -16.40 13.21 1.71
C LEU A 44 -15.15 12.74 2.45
N ALA A 45 -15.18 12.70 3.78
CA ALA A 45 -14.05 12.21 4.59
C ALA A 45 -13.82 10.71 4.35
N THR A 46 -14.89 9.93 4.33
CA THR A 46 -14.86 8.50 4.02
C THR A 46 -14.33 8.23 2.61
N PHE A 47 -14.79 9.00 1.63
CA PHE A 47 -14.29 8.90 0.26
C PHE A 47 -12.78 9.20 0.17
N LEU A 48 -12.32 10.31 0.76
CA LEU A 48 -10.91 10.67 0.76
C LEU A 48 -10.03 9.64 1.48
N PHE A 49 -10.53 9.07 2.58
CA PHE A 49 -9.83 8.00 3.30
C PHE A 49 -9.65 6.76 2.42
N TYR A 50 -10.73 6.23 1.83
CA TYR A 50 -10.63 5.04 0.98
C TYR A 50 -9.84 5.31 -0.31
N LEU A 51 -9.95 6.51 -0.88
CA LEU A 51 -9.17 6.91 -2.05
C LEU A 51 -7.68 6.94 -1.72
N SER A 52 -7.29 7.60 -0.62
CA SER A 52 -5.89 7.69 -0.22
C SER A 52 -5.33 6.35 0.24
N ALA A 53 -6.04 5.59 1.07
CA ALA A 53 -5.64 4.24 1.48
C ALA A 53 -5.53 3.28 0.28
N GLY A 54 -6.42 3.40 -0.70
CA GLY A 54 -6.38 2.62 -1.94
C GLY A 54 -5.22 2.99 -2.88
N LEU A 55 -4.67 4.21 -2.79
CA LEU A 55 -3.59 4.67 -3.65
C LEU A 55 -2.21 4.66 -2.99
N LEU A 56 -2.12 4.90 -1.66
CA LEU A 56 -0.85 5.04 -0.96
C LEU A 56 0.04 3.80 -1.09
N TRP A 57 -0.57 2.61 -1.08
CA TRP A 57 0.16 1.35 -1.16
C TRP A 57 0.90 1.16 -2.47
N THR A 58 0.53 1.89 -3.53
CA THR A 58 1.15 1.77 -4.86
C THR A 58 2.54 2.42 -4.94
N ILE A 59 2.87 3.31 -3.98
CA ILE A 59 4.14 4.04 -3.98
C ILE A 59 5.34 3.07 -3.81
N PRO A 60 5.39 2.19 -2.80
CA PRO A 60 6.51 1.25 -2.65
C PRO A 60 6.66 0.27 -3.83
N PRO A 61 5.59 -0.37 -4.35
CA PRO A 61 5.65 -1.18 -5.57
C PRO A 61 6.18 -0.40 -6.77
N ALA A 62 5.78 0.86 -6.97
CA ALA A 62 6.25 1.67 -8.09
C ALA A 62 7.77 1.91 -8.05
N ILE A 63 8.30 2.24 -6.86
CA ILE A 63 9.75 2.41 -6.63
C ILE A 63 10.48 1.10 -6.91
N LEU A 64 9.93 -0.01 -6.42
CA LEU A 64 10.54 -1.33 -6.54
C LEU A 64 10.50 -1.87 -7.98
N ILE A 65 9.43 -1.61 -8.73
CA ILE A 65 9.32 -1.90 -10.17
C ILE A 65 10.34 -1.07 -10.96
N LYS A 66 10.48 0.22 -10.67
CA LYS A 66 11.50 1.08 -11.29
C LYS A 66 12.90 0.52 -11.04
N TRP A 67 13.16 0.01 -9.84
CA TRP A 67 14.40 -0.71 -9.55
C TRP A 67 14.50 -2.01 -10.35
N MET A 68 13.46 -2.84 -10.47
CA MET A 68 13.51 -4.08 -11.29
C MET A 68 13.76 -3.82 -12.78
N GLN A 69 13.32 -2.68 -13.30
CA GLN A 69 13.40 -2.32 -14.72
C GLN A 69 14.73 -1.67 -15.11
N LYS A 70 15.52 -1.20 -14.15
CA LYS A 70 16.79 -0.51 -14.43
C LYS A 70 17.64 -1.38 -15.37
N PRO A 71 18.01 -0.88 -16.57
CA PRO A 71 18.86 -1.62 -17.49
C PRO A 71 20.19 -1.91 -16.78
N GLU A 72 20.69 -3.13 -16.93
CA GLU A 72 22.08 -3.48 -16.59
C GLU A 72 22.95 -3.18 -17.79
#